data_AF-H9UEX3-F1
#
_entry.id   AF-H9UEX3-F1
#
_cell.length_a   1.000
_cell.length_b   1.000
_cell.length_c   1.000
_cell.angle_alpha   90.00
_cell.angle_beta   90.00
_cell.angle_gamma   90.00
#
_symmetry.space_group_name_H-M   'P 1'
#
loop_
_entity.id
_entity.type
_entity.pdbx_description
1 polymer ?
#
loop_
_entity_poly.entity_id
_entity_poly.type
_entity_poly.pdbx_seq_one_letter_code
_entity_poly.pdbx_strand_id
1 'polypeptide(L)'
;MSKLVEFFMNLELIDWIFYLVGGLMVVFSIFAVEAKRIFDSVLALSAVSLLSVLLFIVLKAPDVAITEAAVGSGLASAVMIFALFRMKAGEKK
;
A
#
# COMPACT_ATOMS: atom_id res chain seq x y z
N MET A 1 17.24 17.60 21.52
CA MET A 1 15.92 17.04 21.88
C MET A 1 14.78 18.05 21.74
N SER A 2 15.00 19.37 21.87
CA SER A 2 13.93 20.38 21.70
C SER A 2 13.34 20.45 20.27
N LYS A 3 14.17 20.53 19.24
CA LYS A 3 13.70 20.71 17.84
C LYS A 3 12.82 19.58 17.29
N LEU A 4 13.06 18.36 17.74
CA LEU A 4 12.31 17.18 17.29
C LEU A 4 10.93 17.13 17.93
N VAL A 5 10.84 17.49 19.22
CA VAL A 5 9.56 17.58 19.93
C VAL A 5 8.76 18.79 19.43
N GLU A 6 9.41 19.94 19.21
CA GLU A 6 8.76 21.11 18.59
C GLU A 6 8.22 20.79 17.19
N PHE A 7 8.96 20.03 16.38
CA PHE A 7 8.48 19.59 15.08
C PHE A 7 7.16 18.82 15.21
N PHE A 8 7.11 17.78 16.07
CA PHE A 8 5.90 16.98 16.26
C PHE A 8 4.74 17.73 16.93
N MET A 9 5.02 18.71 17.81
CA MET A 9 3.97 19.53 18.43
C MET A 9 3.36 20.56 17.48
N ASN A 10 4.05 20.89 16.37
CA ASN A 10 3.56 21.81 15.35
C ASN A 10 2.82 21.12 14.19
N LEU A 11 2.72 19.78 14.19
CA LEU A 11 2.05 19.03 13.13
C LEU A 11 0.54 19.09 13.26
N GLU A 12 -0.14 19.24 12.13
CA GLU A 12 -1.58 19.11 12.06
C GLU A 12 -1.99 17.62 12.00
N LEU A 13 -3.27 17.34 12.24
CA LEU A 13 -3.82 15.98 12.15
C LEU A 13 -3.54 15.32 10.79
N ILE A 14 -3.55 16.11 9.72
CA ILE A 14 -3.29 15.62 8.35
C ILE A 14 -1.85 15.14 8.18
N ASP A 15 -0.88 15.79 8.83
CA ASP A 15 0.53 15.40 8.76
C ASP A 15 0.77 14.10 9.53
N TRP A 16 0.10 13.92 10.66
CA TRP A 16 0.12 12.65 11.40
C TRP A 16 -0.41 11.50 10.57
N ILE A 17 -1.51 11.71 9.83
CA ILE A 17 -2.06 10.70 8.91
C ILE A 17 -1.04 10.41 7.79
N PHE A 18 -0.42 11.44 7.22
CA PHE A 18 0.59 11.28 6.17
C PHE A 18 1.75 10.41 6.64
N TYR A 19 2.35 10.72 7.79
CA TYR A 19 3.47 9.95 8.33
C TYR A 19 3.09 8.53 8.73
N LEU A 20 1.89 8.34 9.31
CA LEU A 20 1.39 7.01 9.66
C LEU A 20 1.21 6.14 8.43
N VAL A 21 0.51 6.65 7.41
CA VAL A 21 0.25 5.90 6.17
C VAL A 21 1.55 5.61 5.43
N GLY A 22 2.43 6.61 5.29
CA GLY A 22 3.76 6.41 4.69
C GLY A 22 4.60 5.39 5.45
N GLY A 23 4.57 5.41 6.79
CA GLY A 23 5.23 4.42 7.63
C GLY A 23 4.70 2.99 7.41
N LEU A 24 3.37 2.84 7.37
CA LEU A 24 2.74 1.55 7.06
C LEU A 24 3.14 1.04 5.67
N MET A 25 3.19 1.91 4.66
CA MET A 25 3.62 1.53 3.30
C MET A 25 5.02 0.93 3.29
N VAL A 26 5.97 1.52 4.03
CA VAL A 26 7.32 0.97 4.14
C VAL A 26 7.29 -0.42 4.79
N VAL A 27 6.54 -0.59 5.89
CA VAL A 27 6.42 -1.87 6.59
C VAL A 27 5.83 -2.96 5.68
N PHE A 28 4.72 -2.65 4.98
CA PHE A 28 4.10 -3.60 4.06
C PHE A 28 4.97 -3.88 2.83
N SER A 29 5.74 -2.91 2.35
CA SER A 29 6.66 -3.10 1.23
C SER A 29 7.81 -4.05 1.60
N ILE A 30 8.40 -3.88 2.79
CA ILE A 30 9.42 -4.81 3.31
C ILE A 30 8.81 -6.20 3.48
N PHE A 31 7.62 -6.29 4.10
CA PHE A 31 6.92 -7.56 4.27
C PHE A 31 6.62 -8.24 2.93
N ALA A 32 6.25 -7.48 1.90
CA ALA A 32 5.99 -8.02 0.57
C ALA A 32 7.22 -8.69 -0.06
N VAL A 33 8.41 -8.13 0.14
CA VAL A 33 9.67 -8.67 -0.39
C VAL A 33 10.15 -9.88 0.40
N GLU A 34 9.96 -9.87 1.72
CA GLU A 34 10.40 -10.95 2.63
C GLU A 34 9.39 -12.10 2.75
N ALA A 35 8.20 -11.97 2.17
CA ALA A 35 7.13 -12.96 2.28
C ALA A 35 7.52 -14.31 1.62
N LYS A 36 7.52 -15.37 2.42
CA LYS A 36 7.83 -16.75 1.95
C LYS A 36 6.80 -17.31 0.98
N ARG A 37 5.55 -16.87 1.07
CA ARG A 37 4.45 -17.32 0.21
C ARG A 37 4.12 -16.20 -0.76
N ILE A 38 4.08 -16.54 -2.05
CA ILE A 38 3.77 -15.58 -3.12
C ILE A 38 2.38 -14.94 -2.91
N PHE A 39 1.42 -15.69 -2.37
CA PHE A 39 0.10 -15.14 -2.03
C PHE A 39 0.18 -14.02 -0.98
N ASP A 40 1.00 -14.22 0.07
CA ASP A 40 1.16 -13.23 1.15
C ASP A 40 1.92 -11.99 0.62
N SER A 41 2.88 -12.18 -0.28
CA SER A 41 3.58 -11.11 -1.01
C SER A 41 2.61 -10.25 -1.85
N VAL A 42 1.74 -10.90 -2.64
CA VAL A 42 0.75 -10.20 -3.47
C VAL A 42 -0.30 -9.48 -2.64
N LEU A 43 -0.72 -10.06 -1.51
CA LEU A 43 -1.62 -9.39 -0.59
C LEU A 43 -0.99 -8.14 0.02
N ALA A 44 0.28 -8.22 0.41
CA ALA A 44 1.04 -7.09 0.93
C ALA A 44 1.22 -5.98 -0.11
N LEU A 45 1.55 -6.31 -1.37
CA LEU A 45 1.61 -5.35 -2.47
C LEU A 45 0.26 -4.67 -2.72
N SER A 46 -0.84 -5.43 -2.63
CA SER A 46 -2.20 -4.88 -2.76
C SER A 46 -2.53 -3.90 -1.64
N ALA A 47 -2.08 -4.19 -0.40
CA ALA A 47 -2.21 -3.26 0.71
C ALA A 47 -1.39 -1.98 0.50
N VAL A 48 -0.17 -2.06 -0.02
CA VAL A 48 0.65 -0.88 -0.36
C VAL A 48 -0.07 0.00 -1.40
N SER A 49 -0.63 -0.61 -2.45
CA SER A 49 -1.40 0.12 -3.47
C SER A 49 -2.70 0.73 -2.92
N LEU A 50 -3.36 0.08 -1.95
CA LEU A 50 -4.51 0.70 -1.28
C LEU A 50 -4.10 1.89 -0.39
N LEU A 51 -2.96 1.78 0.31
CA LEU A 51 -2.44 2.85 1.15
C LEU A 51 -2.01 4.08 0.33
N SER A 52 -1.50 3.90 -0.90
CA SER A 52 -1.16 5.02 -1.78
C SER A 52 -2.39 5.85 -2.18
N VAL A 53 -3.57 5.24 -2.32
CA VAL A 53 -4.85 5.95 -2.52
C VAL A 53 -5.11 6.95 -1.39
N LEU A 54 -4.90 6.53 -0.13
CA LEU A 54 -5.07 7.41 1.03
C LEU A 54 -4.07 8.58 0.99
N LEU A 55 -2.82 8.33 0.59
CA LEU A 55 -1.85 9.42 0.42
C LEU A 55 -2.24 10.38 -0.70
N PHE A 56 -2.75 9.90 -1.84
CA PHE A 56 -3.20 10.79 -2.91
C PHE A 56 -4.37 11.68 -2.48
N ILE A 57 -5.26 11.18 -1.62
CA ILE A 57 -6.33 12.01 -1.01
C ILE A 57 -5.72 13.09 -0.12
N VAL A 58 -4.78 12.74 0.76
CA VAL A 58 -4.07 13.71 1.64
C VAL A 58 -3.34 14.76 0.82
N LEU A 59 -2.73 14.36 -0.30
CA LEU A 59 -2.00 15.24 -1.22
C LEU A 59 -2.92 16.08 -2.13
N LYS A 60 -4.25 16.02 -1.94
CA LYS A 60 -5.24 16.74 -2.76
C LYS A 60 -5.15 16.38 -4.25
N ALA A 61 -4.83 15.13 -4.55
CA ALA A 61 -4.79 14.57 -5.91
C ALA A 61 -5.94 13.55 -6.12
N PRO A 62 -7.22 14.00 -6.17
CA PRO A 62 -8.37 13.10 -6.21
C PRO A 62 -8.44 12.27 -7.49
N ASP A 63 -8.04 12.83 -8.63
CA ASP A 63 -8.05 12.13 -9.92
C ASP A 63 -7.10 10.92 -9.89
N VAL A 64 -5.89 11.12 -9.36
CA VAL A 64 -4.90 10.05 -9.20
C VAL A 64 -5.40 9.01 -8.20
N ALA A 65 -6.00 9.44 -7.08
CA ALA A 65 -6.56 8.53 -6.07
C ALA A 65 -7.63 7.60 -6.66
N ILE A 66 -8.55 8.13 -7.47
CA ILE A 66 -9.60 7.33 -8.12
C ILE A 66 -8.98 6.34 -9.12
N THR A 67 -8.00 6.77 -9.92
CA THR A 67 -7.32 5.89 -10.87
C THR A 67 -6.53 4.79 -10.19
N GLU A 68 -5.85 5.09 -9.08
CA GLU A 68 -5.09 4.11 -8.31
C GLU A 68 -6.02 3.12 -7.59
N ALA A 69 -7.15 3.60 -7.07
CA ALA A 69 -8.17 2.73 -6.48
C ALA A 69 -8.71 1.72 -7.50
N ALA A 70 -9.03 2.19 -8.72
CA ALA A 70 -9.60 1.33 -9.77
C ALA A 70 -8.55 0.41 -10.41
N VAL A 71 -7.40 0.95 -10.81
CA VAL A 71 -6.40 0.24 -11.61
C VAL A 71 -5.35 -0.46 -10.74
N GLY A 72 -4.76 0.24 -9.77
CA GLY A 72 -3.74 -0.31 -8.88
C GLY A 72 -4.34 -1.32 -7.91
N SER A 73 -5.05 -0.83 -6.89
CA SER A 73 -5.53 -1.66 -5.78
C SER A 73 -6.69 -2.58 -6.19
N GLY A 74 -7.41 -2.23 -7.26
CA GLY A 74 -8.50 -3.02 -7.82
C GLY A 74 -8.03 -4.02 -8.88
N LEU A 75 -7.81 -3.53 -10.11
CA LEU A 75 -7.54 -4.38 -11.27
C LEU A 75 -6.22 -5.15 -11.16
N ALA A 76 -5.10 -4.49 -10.82
CA ALA A 76 -3.80 -5.16 -10.78
C ALA A 76 -3.76 -6.24 -9.69
N SER A 77 -4.31 -5.96 -8.50
CA SER A 77 -4.47 -6.96 -7.44
C SER A 77 -5.32 -8.15 -7.87
N ALA A 78 -6.46 -7.91 -8.53
CA ALA A 78 -7.32 -8.99 -9.03
C ALA A 78 -6.61 -9.85 -10.07
N VAL A 79 -5.91 -9.23 -11.03
CA VAL A 79 -5.13 -9.92 -12.07
C VAL A 79 -4.03 -10.77 -11.44
N MET A 80 -3.29 -10.22 -10.47
CA MET A 80 -2.20 -10.93 -9.79
C MET A 80 -2.71 -12.16 -9.03
N ILE A 81 -3.80 -12.02 -8.26
CA ILE A 81 -4.43 -13.13 -7.54
C ILE A 81 -4.96 -14.19 -8.50
N PHE A 82 -5.61 -13.77 -9.59
CA PHE A 82 -6.09 -14.69 -10.62
C PHE A 82 -4.96 -15.49 -11.27
N ALA A 83 -3.84 -14.82 -11.61
CA ALA A 83 -2.66 -15.47 -12.16
C ALA A 83 -2.10 -16.53 -11.18
N LEU A 84 -2.01 -16.21 -9.89
CA LEU A 84 -1.58 -17.16 -8.86
C LEU A 84 -2.48 -18.39 -8.76
N PHE A 85 -3.80 -18.21 -8.86
CA PHE A 85 -4.73 -19.33 -8.86
C PHE A 85 -4.57 -20.21 -10.11
N ARG A 86 -4.33 -19.62 -11.29
CA ARG A 86 -4.06 -20.41 -12.50
C ARG A 86 -2.75 -21.19 -12.42
N MET A 87 -1.69 -20.61 -11.87
CA MET A 87 -0.42 -21.32 -11.69
C MET A 87 -0.58 -22.56 -10.80
N LYS A 88 -1.22 -22.41 -9.63
CA LYS A 88 -1.48 -23.54 -8.71
C LYS A 88 -2.34 -24.65 -9.33
N ALA A 89 -3.24 -24.29 -10.25
CA ALA A 89 -4.08 -25.27 -10.94
C ALA A 89 -3.29 -26.07 -12.01
N GLY A 90 -2.25 -25.46 -12.61
CA GLY A 90 -1.37 -26.11 -13.57
C GLY A 90 -0.37 -27.07 -12.93
N GLU A 91 0.13 -26.78 -11.72
CA GLU A 91 1.07 -27.64 -10.98
C GLU A 91 0.46 -28.96 -10.47
N LYS A 92 -0.88 -29.08 -10.44
CA LYS A 92 -1.58 -30.30 -10.00
C LYS A 92 -1.89 -31.28 -11.14
N LYS A 93 -1.37 -31.06 -12.34
CA LYS A 93 -1.44 -31.99 -13.49
C LYS A 93 -0.06 -32.55 -13.80
#